data_AF-G5R357-F1
#
_entry.id   AF-G5R357-F1
#
_cell.length_a   1.000
_cell.length_b   1.000
_cell.length_c   1.000
_cell.angle_alpha   90.00
_cell.angle_beta   90.00
_cell.angle_gamma   90.00
#
_symmetry.space_group_name_H-M   'P 1'
#
loop_
_entity.id
_entity.type
_entity.pdbx_description
1 polymer ?
#
loop_
_entity_poly.entity_id
_entity_poly.type
_entity_poly.pdbx_seq_one_letter_code
_entity_poly.pdbx_strand_id
1 'polypeptide(L)' 'MWDAWKGARAAIEIKLDDKVMVEDEFDKGHNCAIDYCAEAIRAAGIKVKE' A
#
# COMPACT_ATOMS: atom_id res chain seq x y z
N MET A 1 -5.85 24.03 -7.95
CA MET A 1 -6.71 22.81 -7.83
C MET A 1 -5.88 21.52 -7.89
N TRP A 2 -4.91 21.41 -8.80
CA TRP A 2 -3.93 20.30 -8.83
C TRP A 2 -3.00 20.24 -7.60
N ASP A 3 -2.50 21.39 -7.12
CA ASP A 3 -1.62 21.43 -5.94
C ASP A 3 -2.35 21.05 -4.65
N ALA A 4 -3.61 21.46 -4.51
CA ALA A 4 -4.47 21.03 -3.41
C ALA A 4 -4.74 19.51 -3.47
N TRP A 5 -4.93 18.95 -4.67
CA TRP A 5 -5.11 17.51 -4.87
C TRP A 5 -3.85 16.72 -4.49
N LYS A 6 -2.66 17.18 -4.89
CA LYS A 6 -1.38 16.57 -4.46
C LYS A 6 -1.16 16.73 -2.96
N GLY A 7 -1.42 17.91 -2.42
CA GLY A 7 -1.27 18.22 -1.00
C GLY A 7 -2.13 17.34 -0.09
N ALA A 8 -3.39 17.12 -0.47
CA ALA A 8 -4.30 16.24 0.26
C ALA A 8 -3.79 14.79 0.31
N ARG A 9 -3.16 14.29 -0.76
CA ARG A 9 -2.68 12.90 -0.85
C ARG A 9 -1.31 12.71 -0.19
N ALA A 10 -0.46 13.73 -0.23
CA ALA A 10 0.80 13.75 0.51
C ALA A 10 0.61 13.79 2.04
N ALA A 11 -0.55 14.25 2.51
CA ALA A 11 -0.94 14.28 3.92
C ALA A 11 -1.55 12.95 4.42
N ILE A 12 -1.91 12.03 3.52
CA ILE A 12 -2.46 10.73 3.86
C ILE A 12 -1.33 9.72 3.93
N GLU A 13 -1.34 8.92 4.98
CA GLU A 13 -0.35 7.88 5.22
C GLU A 13 -1.06 6.61 5.68
N ILE A 14 -0.87 5.53 4.92
CA ILE A 14 -1.58 4.25 5.13
C ILE A 14 -0.58 3.21 5.61
N LYS A 15 -0.92 2.46 6.67
CA LYS A 15 -0.19 1.27 7.08
C LYS A 15 -0.90 0.04 6.53
N LEU A 16 -0.17 -0.85 5.87
CA LEU A 16 -0.67 -2.16 5.45
C LEU A 16 -0.33 -3.21 6.51
N ASP A 17 -1.02 -4.34 6.43
CA ASP A 17 -0.72 -5.49 7.29
C ASP A 17 0.68 -6.05 6.99
N ASP A 18 1.29 -6.63 8.03
CA ASP A 18 2.61 -7.23 7.91
C ASP A 18 2.54 -8.50 7.05
N LYS A 19 3.61 -8.76 6.29
CA LYS A 19 3.69 -9.99 5.50
C LYS A 19 3.76 -11.22 6.40
N VAL A 20 3.04 -12.27 5.99
CA VAL A 20 3.05 -13.56 6.69
C VAL A 20 4.26 -14.36 6.21
N MET A 21 5.09 -14.81 7.15
CA MET A 21 6.35 -15.51 6.85
C MET A 21 6.22 -17.04 6.91
N VAL A 22 5.00 -17.55 6.73
CA VAL A 22 4.71 -18.98 6.66
C VAL A 22 4.69 -19.40 5.19
N GLU A 23 5.30 -20.55 4.87
CA GLU A 23 5.43 -21.02 3.49
C GLU A 23 4.25 -21.92 3.09
N ASP A 24 3.04 -21.38 3.08
CA ASP A 24 1.90 -22.02 2.42
C ASP A 24 1.43 -21.22 1.18
N GLU A 25 0.58 -21.84 0.35
CA GLU A 25 0.07 -21.19 -0.87
C GLU A 25 -0.88 -20.02 -0.57
N PHE A 26 -1.57 -20.05 0.57
CA PHE A 26 -2.46 -18.99 1.01
C PHE A 26 -1.67 -17.73 1.42
N ASP A 27 -0.56 -17.91 2.13
CA ASP A 27 0.34 -16.86 2.58
C ASP A 27 1.05 -16.18 1.41
N LYS A 28 1.45 -16.96 0.39
CA LYS A 28 1.95 -16.40 -0.87
C LYS A 28 0.90 -15.51 -1.54
N GLY A 29 -0.35 -15.97 -1.59
CA GLY A 29 -1.47 -15.19 -2.12
C GLY A 29 -1.73 -13.91 -1.33
N HIS A 30 -1.73 -14.01 0.01
CA HIS A 30 -1.94 -12.90 0.92
C HIS A 30 -0.83 -11.83 0.81
N ASN A 31 0.43 -12.25 0.80
CA ASN A 31 1.56 -11.34 0.64
C ASN A 31 1.58 -10.65 -0.73
N CYS A 32 1.24 -11.39 -1.81
CA CYS A 32 1.09 -10.80 -3.13
C CYS A 32 -0.03 -9.74 -3.14
N ALA A 33 -1.15 -10.00 -2.47
CA ALA A 33 -2.24 -9.03 -2.37
C ALA A 33 -1.82 -7.76 -1.62
N ILE A 34 -1.04 -7.90 -0.54
CA ILE A 34 -0.44 -6.77 0.20
C ILE A 34 0.45 -5.94 -0.74
N ASP A 35 1.31 -6.59 -1.53
CA ASP A 35 2.19 -5.91 -2.49
C ASP A 35 1.39 -5.15 -3.56
N TYR A 36 0.37 -5.77 -4.17
CA TYR A 36 -0.50 -5.09 -5.15
C TYR A 36 -1.23 -3.89 -4.56
N CYS A 37 -1.72 -4.00 -3.31
CA CYS A 37 -2.32 -2.89 -2.61
C CYS A 37 -1.33 -1.74 -2.39
N ALA A 38 -0.09 -2.05 -1.97
CA ALA A 38 0.94 -1.05 -1.77
C ALA A 38 1.26 -0.29 -3.07
N GLU A 39 1.39 -1.02 -4.19
CA GLU A 39 1.65 -0.43 -5.51
C GLU A 39 0.50 0.46 -5.97
N ALA A 40 -0.75 0.00 -5.86
CA ALA A 40 -1.93 0.78 -6.25
C ALA A 40 -2.04 2.08 -5.44
N ILE A 41 -1.81 2.03 -4.13
CA ILE A 41 -1.85 3.22 -3.25
C ILE A 41 -0.73 4.20 -3.62
N ARG A 42 0.48 3.71 -3.87
CA ARG A 42 1.63 4.53 -4.30
C ARG A 42 1.43 5.13 -5.69
N ALA A 43 0.90 4.37 -6.65
CA ALA A 43 0.57 4.87 -7.99
C ALA A 43 -0.50 5.96 -7.93
N ALA A 44 -1.40 5.86 -6.96
CA ALA A 44 -2.36 6.89 -6.69
C ALA A 44 -1.72 8.11 -5.98
N GLY A 45 -0.45 8.10 -5.57
CA GLY A 45 0.25 9.23 -4.95
C GLY A 45 0.01 9.39 -3.44
N ILE A 46 -0.38 8.31 -2.76
CA ILE A 46 -0.52 8.24 -1.30
C ILE A 46 0.68 7.48 -0.72
N LYS A 47 1.16 7.89 0.46
CA LYS A 47 2.29 7.23 1.13
C LYS A 47 1.84 5.96 1.85
N VAL A 48 2.61 4.89 1.72
CA VAL A 48 2.45 3.63 2.44
C VAL A 48 3.59 3.49 3.44
N LYS A 49 3.29 3.30 4.73
CA LYS A 49 4.28 2.97 5.75
C LYS A 49 4.73 1.52 5.58
N GLU A 50 6.03 1.32 5.67
CA GLU A 50 6.64 0.00 5.88
C GLU A 50 6.38 -0.52 7.29
#